data_AF-X8ADF0-F1
#
_entry.id   AF-X8ADF0-F1
#
_cell.length_a   1.000
_cell.length_b   1.000
_cell.length_c   1.000
_cell.angle_alpha   90.00
_cell.angle_beta   90.00
_cell.angle_gamma   90.00
#
_symmetry.space_group_name_H-M   'P 1'
#
loop_
_entity.id
_entity.type
_entity.pdbx_description
1 polymer ?
#
loop_
_entity_poly.entity_id
_entity_poly.type
_entity_poly.pdbx_seq_one_letter_code
_entity_poly.pdbx_strand_id
1 'polypeptide(L)' 'MCSSATSAIDVGTQLSGAGVCRTVRVASGPVHGARVVPAPVTEV' A
#
# COMPACT_ATOMS: atom_id res chain seq x y z
N MET A 1 0.71 4.76 11.55
CA MET A 1 1.64 3.61 11.66
C MET A 1 0.89 2.49 12.37
N CYS A 2 0.89 1.28 11.82
CA CYS A 2 0.24 0.12 12.44
C CYS A 2 1.29 -0.83 13.03
N SER A 3 0.92 -1.66 14.01
CA SER A 3 1.86 -2.52 14.73
C SER A 3 2.33 -3.74 13.92
N SER A 4 1.59 -4.12 12.89
CA SER A 4 1.91 -5.25 12.01
C SER A 4 1.30 -5.06 10.62
N ALA A 5 1.71 -5.89 9.66
CA ALA A 5 1.13 -5.92 8.33
C ALA A 5 -0.37 -6.28 8.36
N THR A 6 -0.76 -7.28 9.14
CA THR A 6 -2.17 -7.64 9.34
C THR A 6 -2.98 -6.49 9.91
N SER A 7 -2.46 -5.81 10.95
CA SER A 7 -3.15 -4.64 11.53
C SER A 7 -3.34 -3.52 10.51
N ALA A 8 -2.37 -3.30 9.61
CA ALA A 8 -2.51 -2.31 8.54
C ALA A 8 -3.63 -2.65 7.54
N ILE A 9 -3.82 -3.94 7.24
CA ILE A 9 -4.90 -4.43 6.36
C ILE A 9 -6.26 -4.25 7.04
N ASP A 10 -6.38 -4.62 8.32
CA ASP A 10 -7.64 -4.50 9.08
C ASP A 10 -8.09 -3.04 9.19
N VAL A 11 -7.16 -2.14 9.52
CA VAL A 11 -7.42 -0.69 9.57
C VAL A 11 -7.80 -0.17 8.19
N GLY A 12 -7.07 -0.58 7.14
CA GLY A 12 -7.37 -0.18 5.76
C GLY A 12 -8.78 -0.60 5.30
N THR A 13 -9.22 -1.78 5.72
CA THR A 13 -10.56 -2.31 5.42
C THR A 13 -11.64 -1.52 6.14
N GLN A 14 -11.48 -1.24 7.44
CA GLN A 14 -12.41 -0.42 8.21
C GLN A 14 -12.55 0.99 7.62
N LEU A 15 -11.43 1.64 7.26
CA LEU A 15 -11.43 2.97 6.65
C LEU A 15 -12.11 2.99 5.27
N SER A 16 -11.88 1.95 4.47
CA SER A 16 -12.52 1.81 3.16
C SER A 16 -14.04 1.66 3.28
N GLY A 17 -14.52 0.90 4.27
CA GLY A 17 -15.95 0.75 4.55
C GLY A 17 -16.60 1.98 5.18
N ALA A 18 -15.83 2.79 5.92
CA ALA A 18 -16.33 4.02 6.55
C ALA A 18 -16.63 5.15 5.55
N GLY A 19 -16.09 5.11 4.32
CA GLY A 19 -16.38 6.09 3.27
C GLY A 19 -15.86 7.51 3.54
N VAL A 20 -14.96 7.67 4.50
CA VAL A 20 -14.40 8.99 4.92
C VAL A 20 -13.26 9.48 4.02
N CYS A 21 -12.68 8.59 3.21
CA CYS A 21 -11.60 8.90 2.27
C CYS A 21 -12.02 8.50 0.84
N ARG A 22 -11.50 9.20 -0.18
CA ARG A 22 -11.76 8.84 -1.59
C ARG A 22 -11.18 7.47 -1.96
N THR A 23 -9.99 7.16 -1.46
CA THR A 23 -9.28 5.88 -1.68
C THR A 23 -8.39 5.57 -0.48
N VAL A 24 -8.21 4.29 -0.17
CA VAL A 24 -7.28 3.81 0.87
C VAL A 24 -6.31 2.82 0.25
N ARG A 25 -5.04 2.86 0.65
CA ARG A 25 -4.02 1.87 0.27
C ARG A 25 -3.13 1.55 1.46
N VAL A 26 -2.65 0.32 1.52
CA VAL A 26 -1.62 -0.12 2.47
C VAL A 26 -0.26 0.00 1.81
N ALA A 27 0.76 0.37 2.58
CA ALA A 27 2.15 0.40 2.16
C ALA A 27 3.05 -0.01 3.34
N SER A 28 4.29 -0.38 3.02
CA SER A 28 5.34 -0.67 3.99
C SER A 28 6.58 0.18 3.68
N GLY A 29 7.39 0.49 4.70
CA GLY A 29 8.63 1.25 4.57
C GLY A 29 9.52 1.09 5.79
N PRO A 30 10.80 1.51 5.73
CA PRO A 30 11.45 2.32 4.68
C PRO A 30 11.73 1.53 3.39
N VAL A 31 11.66 2.21 2.25
CA VAL A 31 12.02 1.66 0.93
C VAL A 31 13.13 2.51 0.31
N HIS A 32 13.77 1.98 -0.74
CA HIS A 32 14.75 2.74 -1.52
C HIS A 32 14.14 4.05 -2.04
N GLY A 33 14.97 5.10 -2.10
CA GLY A 33 14.63 6.31 -2.85
C GLY A 33 14.64 6.08 -4.36
N ALA A 34 14.73 7.15 -5.15
CA ALA A 34 14.76 7.05 -6.60
C ALA A 34 15.92 6.13 -7.07
N ARG A 35 15.59 5.08 -7.83
CA ARG A 35 16.56 4.15 -8.41
C ARG A 35 16.04 3.61 -9.73
N VAL A 36 16.96 3.35 -10.67
CA VAL A 36 16.65 2.68 -11.94
C VAL A 36 16.13 1.26 -11.65
N VAL A 37 14.97 0.93 -12.22
CA VAL A 37 14.38 -0.41 -12.20
C VAL A 37 14.28 -0.94 -13.64
N PRO A 38 14.38 -2.25 -13.87
CA PRO A 38 14.13 -2.83 -15.19
C PRO A 38 12.77 -2.37 -15.72
N ALA A 39 12.69 -2.14 -17.04
CA ALA A 39 11.40 -1.90 -17.67
C ALA A 39 10.49 -3.12 -17.45
N PRO A 40 9.19 -2.92 -17.16
CA PRO A 40 8.27 -4.03 -17.02
C PRO A 40 8.23 -4.81 -18.35
N VAL A 41 8.44 -6.12 -18.25
CA VAL A 41 8.17 -7.02 -19.38
C VAL A 41 6.66 -7.18 -19.47
N THR A 42 6.08 -6.83 -20.62
CA THR A 42 4.69 -7.18 -20.93
C THR A 42 4.77 -8.43 -21.79
N GLU A 43 4.34 -9.58 -21.26
CA GLU A 43 4.10 -10.74 -22.11
C GLU A 43 2.82 -10.47 -22.91
N VAL A 44 2.94 -10.59 -24.24
CA VAL A 44 1.83 -10.49 -25.20
C VAL A 44 1.33 -11.89 -25.51
#